data_AF-A0A730ZJF1-F1
#
_entry.id   AF-A0A730ZJF1-F1
#
_cell.length_a   1.000
_cell.length_b   1.000
_cell.length_c   1.000
_cell.angle_alpha   90.00
_cell.angle_beta   90.00
_cell.angle_gamma   90.00
#
_symmetry.space_group_name_H-M   'P 1'
#
loop_
_entity.id
_entity.type
_entity.pdbx_description
1 polymer ?
#
loop_
_entity_poly.entity_id
_entity_poly.type
_entity_poly.pdbx_seq_one_letter_code
_entity_poly.pdbx_strand_id
1 'polypeptide(L)'
;MCKFLKIPKYGMVQICTSTLQYGLMDVFVYYRNNKEYEYNRFGQMTAVHREEGLSLYRSYNSRGQLTAIRDSLGRETRYDYNEA
;
A
#
# COMPACT_ATOMS: atom_id res chain seq x y z
N MET A 1 16.18 5.09 1.35
CA MET A 1 16.87 5.60 0.14
C MET A 1 15.94 5.41 -1.05
N CYS A 2 15.77 6.40 -1.95
CA CYS A 2 14.87 6.24 -3.09
C CYS A 2 15.59 5.69 -4.32
N LYS A 3 14.99 4.72 -5.02
CA LYS A 3 15.49 4.13 -6.27
C LYS A 3 14.37 4.08 -7.31
N PHE A 4 14.66 4.47 -8.55
CA PHE A 4 13.74 4.22 -9.66
C PHE A 4 13.83 2.77 -10.09
N LEU A 5 12.70 2.08 -10.15
CA LEU A 5 12.58 0.71 -10.64
C LEU A 5 11.55 0.64 -11.75
N LYS A 6 11.88 -0.08 -12.83
CA LYS A 6 10.92 -0.42 -13.88
C LYS A 6 10.10 -1.63 -13.43
N ILE A 7 8.81 -1.43 -13.17
CA ILE A 7 7.88 -2.52 -12.81
C ILE A 7 6.96 -2.79 -13.99
N PRO A 8 6.87 -4.03 -14.50
CA PRO A 8 6.12 -4.38 -15.71
C PRO A 8 4.66 -3.89 -15.71
N LYS A 9 4.00 -3.90 -14.54
CA LYS A 9 2.59 -3.46 -14.41
C LYS A 9 2.39 -1.96 -14.22
N TYR A 10 3.42 -1.23 -13.77
CA TYR A 10 3.26 0.16 -13.31
C TYR A 10 4.18 1.17 -14.02
N GLY A 11 5.12 0.70 -14.85
CA GLY A 11 6.07 1.54 -15.57
C GLY A 11 7.31 1.86 -14.75
N MET A 12 7.91 3.03 -14.96
CA MET A 12 8.97 3.51 -14.06
C MET A 12 8.35 4.03 -12.78
N VAL A 13 8.81 3.52 -11.65
CA VAL A 13 8.26 3.82 -10.33
C VAL A 13 9.40 4.17 -9.39
N GLN A 14 9.28 5.28 -8.66
CA GLN A 14 10.25 5.62 -7.63
C GLN A 14 9.88 4.86 -6.35
N ILE A 15 10.78 3.99 -5.89
CA ILE A 15 10.66 3.22 -4.67
C ILE A 15 11.45 3.93 -3.59
N CYS A 16 10.79 4.40 -2.54
CA CYS A 16 11.47 4.91 -1.35
C CYS A 16 11.38 3.85 -0.25
N THR A 17 12.50 3.20 0.07
CA THR A 17 12.59 2.40 1.29
C THR A 17 12.86 3.38 2.45
N SER A 18 11.84 3.68 3.24
CA SER A 18 12.06 4.30 4.54
C SER A 18 12.63 3.20 5.44
N THR A 19 13.95 3.19 5.60
CA THR A 19 14.57 2.45 6.71
C THR A 19 14.15 3.20 7.98
N LEU A 20 12.90 3.00 8.45
CA LEU A 20 12.55 3.36 9.80
C LEU A 20 13.50 2.55 10.68
N GLN A 21 14.43 3.27 11.30
CA GLN A 21 15.46 2.75 12.17
C GLN A 21 14.82 2.21 13.45
N TYR A 22 14.06 1.11 13.35
CA TYR A 22 13.63 0.17 14.39
C TYR A 22 13.06 -1.08 13.70
N GLY A 23 13.97 -1.84 13.09
CA GLY A 23 13.93 -3.29 12.81
C GLY A 23 12.59 -4.02 12.61
N LEU A 24 12.10 -4.03 11.36
CA LEU A 24 11.17 -5.01 10.73
C LEU A 24 9.81 -4.45 10.34
N MET A 25 9.75 -3.60 9.31
CA MET A 25 8.61 -3.53 8.39
C MET A 25 9.12 -2.94 7.07
N ASP A 26 9.49 -3.79 6.10
CA ASP A 26 9.76 -3.36 4.73
C ASP A 26 8.45 -2.84 4.11
N VAL A 27 8.14 -1.57 4.33
CA VAL A 27 7.07 -0.85 3.63
C VAL A 27 7.69 -0.25 2.37
N PHE A 28 7.27 -0.76 1.21
CA PHE A 28 7.70 -0.27 -0.09
C PHE A 28 6.74 0.84 -0.54
N VAL A 29 7.24 2.07 -0.63
CA VAL A 29 6.47 3.22 -1.13
C VAL A 29 6.79 3.47 -2.60
N TYR A 30 5.77 3.51 -3.45
CA TYR A 30 5.85 3.69 -4.89
C TYR A 30 5.20 5.01 -5.31
N TYR A 31 5.95 5.87 -6.01
CA TYR A 31 5.42 7.12 -6.55
C TYR A 31 5.16 7.01 -8.06
N ARG A 32 3.92 7.26 -8.48
CA ARG A 32 3.52 7.32 -9.91
C ARG A 32 2.54 8.48 -10.14
N ASN A 33 2.94 9.49 -10.92
CA ASN A 33 2.10 10.65 -11.25
C ASN A 33 1.37 11.21 -10.02
N ASN A 34 2.14 11.56 -8.98
CA ASN A 34 1.66 12.10 -7.70
C ASN A 34 0.66 11.20 -6.95
N LYS A 35 0.75 9.89 -7.16
CA LYS A 35 0.07 8.88 -6.35
C LYS A 35 1.14 8.07 -5.62
N GLU A 36 1.02 8.01 -4.30
CA GLU A 36 1.88 7.20 -3.45
C GLU A 36 1.14 5.89 -3.18
N TYR A 37 1.85 4.78 -3.29
CA TYR A 37 1.30 3.47 -2.98
C TYR A 37 2.22 2.81 -1.98
N GLU A 38 1.67 2.34 -0.87
CA GLU A 38 2.41 1.59 0.14
C GLU A 38 2.11 0.12 0.00
N TYR A 39 3.15 -0.70 0.11
CA TYR A 39 3.04 -2.14 0.07
C TYR A 39 3.78 -2.75 1.24
N ASN A 40 3.22 -3.82 1.79
CA ASN A 40 3.88 -4.62 2.81
C ASN A 40 4.96 -5.54 2.20
N ARG A 41 5.71 -6.21 3.08
CA ARG A 41 6.73 -7.21 2.73
C ARG A 41 6.23 -8.37 1.84
N PHE A 42 4.92 -8.60 1.82
CA PHE A 42 4.28 -9.64 1.00
C PHE A 42 3.87 -9.13 -0.39
N GLY A 43 4.20 -7.88 -0.73
CA GLY A 43 3.83 -7.27 -2.00
C GLY A 43 2.35 -6.88 -2.10
N GLN A 44 1.67 -6.72 -0.96
CA GLN A 44 0.27 -6.34 -0.90
C GLN A 44 0.14 -4.85 -0.59
N MET A 45 -0.72 -4.16 -1.33
CA MET A 45 -0.90 -2.72 -1.27
C MET A 45 -1.70 -2.30 -0.03
N THR A 46 -1.02 -1.84 1.02
CA THR A 46 -1.62 -1.44 2.30
C THR A 46 -2.16 -0.02 2.30
N ALA A 47 -1.65 0.87 1.47
CA ALA A 47 -2.18 2.23 1.36
C ALA A 47 -2.00 2.81 -0.04
N VAL A 48 -2.85 3.78 -0.38
CA VAL A 48 -2.77 4.57 -1.61
C VAL A 48 -3.09 6.02 -1.28
N HIS A 49 -2.11 6.90 -1.43
CA HIS A 49 -2.31 8.35 -1.38
C HIS A 49 -2.45 8.88 -2.79
N ARG A 50 -3.45 9.72 -3.04
CA ARG A 50 -3.64 10.42 -4.31
C ARG A 50 -3.72 11.91 -4.05
N GLU A 51 -3.28 12.70 -5.03
CA GLU A 51 -3.37 14.17 -5.00
C GLU A 51 -4.77 14.74 -4.74
N GLU A 52 -5.84 14.00 -5.06
CA GLU A 52 -7.22 14.41 -4.73
C GLU A 52 -7.55 14.35 -3.22
N GLY A 53 -6.55 14.21 -2.34
CA GLY A 53 -6.75 14.08 -0.88
C GLY A 53 -7.38 12.73 -0.46
N LEU A 54 -7.56 11.84 -1.42
CA LEU A 54 -8.09 10.49 -1.22
C LEU A 54 -6.94 9.56 -0.84
N SER A 55 -6.75 9.39 0.46
CA SER A 55 -5.91 8.33 1.02
C SER A 55 -6.78 7.12 1.27
N LEU A 56 -6.40 5.96 0.76
CA LEU A 56 -7.17 4.73 0.88
C LEU A 56 -6.28 3.65 1.48
N TYR A 57 -6.63 3.22 2.68
CA TYR A 57 -5.96 2.19 3.45
C TYR A 57 -6.64 0.86 3.22
N ARG A 58 -5.84 -0.21 3.18
CA ARG A 58 -6.30 -1.58 2.98
C ARG A 58 -5.68 -2.48 4.03
N SER A 59 -6.52 -3.29 4.64
CA SER A 59 -6.10 -4.33 5.58
C SER A 59 -6.29 -5.69 4.95
N TYR A 60 -5.35 -6.59 5.18
CA TYR A 60 -5.37 -7.95 4.66
C TYR A 60 -5.33 -8.95 5.83
N ASN A 61 -5.98 -10.10 5.68
CA ASN A 61 -5.82 -11.22 6.60
C ASN A 61 -4.51 -11.98 6.34
N SER A 62 -4.21 -12.98 7.18
CA SER A 62 -3.04 -13.87 7.04
C SER A 62 -2.99 -14.63 5.72
N ARG A 63 -4.14 -14.85 5.07
CA ARG A 63 -4.26 -15.48 3.74
C ARG A 63 -4.11 -14.49 2.59
N GLY A 64 -3.93 -13.22 2.91
CA GLY A 64 -3.76 -12.14 1.95
C GLY A 64 -5.04 -11.66 1.25
N GLN A 65 -6.19 -11.96 1.83
CA GLN A 65 -7.50 -11.47 1.37
C GLN A 65 -7.78 -10.10 2.02
N LEU A 66 -8.41 -9.21 1.26
CA LEU A 66 -8.69 -7.83 1.67
C LEU A 66 -9.84 -7.79 2.69
N THR A 67 -9.53 -7.55 3.97
CA THR A 67 -10.55 -7.56 5.04
C THR A 67 -11.18 -6.21 5.30
N ALA A 68 -10.46 -5.11 5.03
CA ALA A 68 -10.99 -3.77 5.23
C ALA A 68 -10.40 -2.80 4.22
N ILE A 69 -11.22 -1.82 3.82
CA ILE A 69 -10.81 -0.65 3.07
C ILE A 69 -11.26 0.57 3.84
N ARG A 70 -10.36 1.51 4.11
CA ARG A 70 -10.69 2.77 4.78
C ARG A 70 -10.26 3.96 3.93
N ASP A 71 -11.20 4.86 3.66
CA ASP A 71 -10.92 6.13 2.99
C ASP A 71 -10.39 7.21 3.97
N SER A 72 -9.82 8.29 3.43
CA SER A 72 -9.37 9.46 4.19
C SER A 72 -10.49 10.18 4.93
N LEU A 73 -11.73 10.01 4.47
CA LEU A 73 -12.94 10.50 5.13
C LEU A 73 -13.38 9.63 6.33
N GLY A 74 -12.62 8.58 6.66
CA GLY A 74 -12.94 7.66 7.76
C GLY A 74 -14.02 6.64 7.43
N ARG A 75 -14.52 6.62 6.18
CA ARG A 75 -15.44 5.56 5.72
C ARG A 75 -14.68 4.25 5.63
N GLU A 76 -15.14 3.24 6.34
CA GLU A 76 -14.53 1.92 6.34
C GLU A 76 -15.51 0.89 5.80
N THR A 77 -15.09 0.15 4.77
CA THR A 77 -15.81 -0.99 4.21
C THR A 77 -15.07 -2.25 4.63
N ARG A 78 -15.70 -3.07 5.47
CA ARG A 78 -15.17 -4.38 5.86
C ARG A 78 -15.75 -5.48 4.98
N TYR A 79 -14.90 -6.41 4.59
CA TYR A 79 -15.26 -7.62 3.88
C TYR A 79 -15.03 -8.79 4.81
N ASP A 80 -16.12 -9.51 5.09
CA ASP A 80 -16.06 -10.76 5.84
C ASP A 80 -15.97 -11.91 4.85
N TYR A 81 -14.86 -12.63 4.89
CA TYR A 81 -14.71 -13.87 4.13
C TYR A 81 -15.05 -15.00 5.09
N ASN A 82 -16.27 -15.52 5.01
CA ASN A 82 -16.62 -16.77 5.67
C ASN A 82 -15.58 -17.82 5.27
N GLU A 83 -14.85 -18.33 6.26
CA GLU A 83 -14.03 -19.54 6.11
C GLU A 83 -14.98 -20.72 5.95
N ALA A 84 -15.51 -20.91 4.74
CA ALA A 84 -16.28 -22.10 4.36
C ALA A 84 -15.34 -23.19 3.83
#